data_AF-A0A4Y8I8T2-F1
#
_entry.id   AF-A0A4Y8I8T2-F1
#
_cell.length_a   1.000
_cell.length_b   1.000
_cell.length_c   1.000
_cell.angle_alpha   90.00
_cell.angle_beta   90.00
_cell.angle_gamma   90.00
#
_symmetry.space_group_name_H-M   'P 1'
#
loop_
_entity.id
_entity.type
_entity.pdbx_description
1 polymer ?
#
loop_
_entity_poly.entity_id
_entity_poly.type
_entity_poly.pdbx_seq_one_letter_code
_entity_poly.pdbx_strand_id
1 'polypeptide(L)'
;MHLIYLILLWTFLLLFILRVLGQIYVAIYQVSWLPPMSEWYSGVMPYYLLLPSQFTIIMLMTMIVYDFTRASGFFFVTDPTTSTALIILSIIYFSAMVIRYIIKMTRHPEQRWFGESIPILFHSVLATFLFLCGTYSRVV
;
A
#
# COMPACT_ATOMS: atom_id res chain seq x y z
N MET A 1 -10.03 20.19 -6.82
CA MET A 1 -8.85 19.59 -6.16
C MET A 1 -9.23 18.44 -5.21
N HIS A 2 -10.23 18.64 -4.34
CA HIS A 2 -10.82 17.60 -3.48
C HIS A 2 -11.22 16.29 -4.20
N LEU A 3 -11.91 16.40 -5.35
CA LEU A 3 -12.34 15.23 -6.14
C LEU A 3 -11.17 14.36 -6.60
N ILE A 4 -10.07 14.97 -7.02
CA ILE A 4 -8.87 14.24 -7.48
C ILE A 4 -8.26 13.45 -6.32
N TYR A 5 -8.18 14.04 -5.13
CA TYR A 5 -7.71 13.35 -3.92
C TYR A 5 -8.55 12.11 -3.61
N LEU A 6 -9.89 12.24 -3.61
CA LEU A 6 -10.77 11.11 -3.37
C LEU A 6 -10.59 10.01 -4.42
N ILE A 7 -10.51 10.37 -5.71
CA ILE A 7 -10.28 9.41 -6.79
C ILE A 7 -8.96 8.65 -6.56
N LEU A 8 -7.88 9.35 -6.20
CA LEU A 8 -6.58 8.73 -5.93
C LEU A 8 -6.64 7.80 -4.71
N LEU A 9 -7.27 8.23 -3.61
CA LEU A 9 -7.41 7.42 -2.40
C LEU A 9 -8.20 6.13 -2.67
N TRP A 10 -9.34 6.22 -3.36
CA TRP A 10 -10.12 5.05 -3.79
C TRP A 10 -9.32 4.15 -4.74
N THR A 11 -8.55 4.74 -5.66
CA THR A 11 -7.70 3.98 -6.59
C THR A 11 -6.63 3.18 -5.84
N PHE A 12 -5.94 3.79 -4.87
CA PHE A 12 -4.93 3.08 -4.09
C PHE A 12 -5.52 1.99 -3.19
N LEU A 13 -6.70 2.21 -2.60
CA LEU A 13 -7.44 1.17 -1.89
C LEU A 13 -7.77 0.00 -2.83
N LEU A 14 -8.31 0.28 -4.01
CA LEU A 14 -8.63 -0.75 -5.01
C LEU A 14 -7.38 -1.54 -5.42
N LEU A 15 -6.27 -0.86 -5.71
CA LEU A 15 -5.00 -1.53 -6.05
C LEU A 15 -4.53 -2.46 -4.93
N PHE A 16 -4.63 -2.04 -3.67
CA PHE A 16 -4.23 -2.87 -2.53
C PHE A 16 -5.17 -4.08 -2.35
N ILE A 17 -6.49 -3.90 -2.54
CA ILE A 17 -7.46 -5.00 -2.54
C ILE A 17 -7.15 -6.00 -3.65
N LEU A 18 -6.98 -5.53 -4.88
CA LEU A 18 -6.67 -6.38 -6.03
C LEU A 18 -5.39 -7.18 -5.81
N ARG A 19 -4.39 -6.57 -5.16
CA ARG A 19 -3.18 -7.28 -4.75
C ARG A 19 -3.46 -8.43 -3.80
N VAL A 20 -4.22 -8.18 -2.74
CA VAL A 20 -4.52 -9.22 -1.73
C VAL A 20 -5.37 -10.34 -2.35
N LEU A 21 -6.34 -9.99 -3.19
CA LEU A 21 -7.13 -10.96 -3.95
C LEU A 21 -6.25 -11.79 -4.91
N GLY A 22 -5.33 -11.15 -5.63
CA GLY A 22 -4.37 -11.84 -6.48
C GLY A 22 -3.49 -12.81 -5.70
N GLN A 23 -3.01 -12.39 -4.52
CA GLN A 23 -2.22 -13.24 -3.63
C GLN A 23 -3.02 -14.46 -3.16
N ILE A 24 -4.28 -14.27 -2.72
CA ILE A 24 -5.17 -15.37 -2.30
C ILE A 24 -5.43 -16.32 -3.49
N TYR A 25 -5.72 -15.75 -4.66
CA TYR A 25 -6.02 -16.53 -5.86
C TYR A 25 -4.84 -17.42 -6.27
N VAL A 26 -3.61 -16.89 -6.28
CA VAL A 26 -2.40 -17.68 -6.53
C VAL A 26 -2.17 -18.74 -5.46
N ALA A 27 -2.40 -18.41 -4.19
CA ALA A 27 -2.22 -19.34 -3.08
C ALA A 27 -3.17 -20.55 -3.15
N ILE A 28 -4.41 -20.34 -3.62
CA ILE A 28 -5.43 -21.40 -3.72
C ILE A 28 -5.30 -22.20 -5.02
N TYR A 29 -5.15 -21.50 -6.15
CA TYR A 29 -5.31 -22.12 -7.48
C TYR A 29 -4.01 -22.42 -8.21
N GLN A 30 -2.85 -21.94 -7.71
CA GLN A 30 -1.53 -22.18 -8.29
C GLN A 30 -1.47 -21.92 -9.81
N VAL A 31 -2.14 -20.87 -10.27
CA VAL A 31 -2.27 -20.55 -11.70
C VAL A 31 -0.91 -20.24 -12.34
N SER A 32 -0.73 -20.65 -13.60
CA SER A 32 0.52 -20.47 -14.35
C SER A 32 0.69 -19.10 -15.01
N TRP A 33 -0.39 -18.33 -15.14
CA TRP A 33 -0.37 -17.02 -15.80
C TRP A 33 -0.08 -15.85 -14.83
N LEU A 34 -0.08 -16.11 -13.52
CA LEU A 34 0.40 -15.16 -12.51
C LEU A 34 1.76 -15.61 -11.95
N PRO A 35 2.54 -14.68 -11.39
CA PRO A 35 3.75 -15.01 -10.66
C PRO A 35 3.49 -16.05 -9.56
N PRO A 36 4.42 -17.01 -9.32
CA PRO A 36 4.28 -18.00 -8.27
C PRO A 36 4.27 -17.36 -6.88
N MET A 37 3.67 -18.04 -5.90
CA MET A 37 3.43 -17.51 -4.54
C MET A 37 4.71 -16.99 -3.84
N SER A 38 5.88 -17.55 -4.16
CA SER A 38 7.19 -17.09 -3.68
C SER A 38 7.50 -15.64 -4.05
N GLU A 39 6.87 -15.09 -5.08
CA GLU A 39 7.07 -13.72 -5.54
C GLU A 39 6.10 -12.73 -4.88
N TRP A 40 4.95 -13.21 -4.40
CA TRP A 40 3.92 -12.38 -3.75
C TRP A 40 4.22 -12.03 -2.30
N TYR A 41 5.21 -12.70 -1.71
CA TYR A 41 5.53 -12.65 -0.30
C TYR A 41 7.03 -12.70 -0.08
N SER A 42 7.54 -11.84 0.80
CA SER A 42 8.97 -11.63 1.00
C SER A 42 9.67 -12.54 2.02
N GLY A 43 9.04 -13.59 2.52
CA GLY A 43 9.69 -14.45 3.54
C GLY A 43 9.74 -13.90 4.97
N VAL A 44 9.37 -12.63 5.21
CA VAL A 44 9.61 -11.96 6.52
C VAL A 44 8.70 -12.48 7.64
N MET A 45 7.42 -12.76 7.32
CA MET A 45 6.44 -13.24 8.31
C MET A 45 5.59 -14.35 7.72
N PRO A 46 5.21 -15.39 8.46
CA PRO A 46 4.49 -16.52 7.87
C PRO A 46 3.11 -16.09 7.32
N TYR A 47 2.64 -16.79 6.27
CA TYR A 47 1.44 -16.40 5.52
C TYR A 47 0.18 -16.28 6.40
N TYR A 48 0.04 -17.16 7.40
CA TYR A 48 -1.10 -17.14 8.33
C TYR A 48 -1.16 -15.89 9.21
N LEU A 49 -0.05 -15.17 9.40
CA LEU A 49 -0.02 -13.84 10.05
C LEU A 49 -0.10 -12.71 9.02
N LEU A 50 0.47 -12.92 7.84
CA LEU A 50 0.49 -11.94 6.76
C LEU A 50 -0.91 -11.62 6.25
N LEU A 51 -1.73 -12.64 6.04
CA LEU A 51 -3.06 -12.45 5.46
C LEU A 51 -4.00 -11.68 6.40
N PRO A 52 -4.08 -11.99 7.71
CA PRO A 52 -4.84 -11.16 8.65
C PRO A 52 -4.36 -9.71 8.73
N SER A 53 -3.05 -9.46 8.71
CA SER A 53 -2.53 -8.09 8.75
C SER A 53 -2.93 -7.29 7.50
N GLN A 54 -2.96 -7.92 6.33
CA GLN A 54 -3.46 -7.31 5.10
C GLN A 54 -4.94 -6.95 5.18
N PHE A 55 -5.78 -7.82 5.75
CA PHE A 55 -7.19 -7.49 5.98
C PHE A 55 -7.37 -6.32 6.95
N THR A 56 -6.57 -6.28 8.03
CA THR A 56 -6.56 -5.13 8.94
C THR A 56 -6.17 -3.84 8.22
N ILE A 57 -5.16 -3.88 7.35
CA ILE A 57 -4.76 -2.71 6.54
C ILE A 57 -5.89 -2.29 5.59
N ILE A 58 -6.51 -3.22 4.87
CA ILE A 58 -7.65 -2.92 3.97
C ILE A 58 -8.80 -2.28 4.77
N MET A 59 -9.12 -2.82 5.94
CA MET A 59 -10.17 -2.29 6.81
C MET A 59 -9.85 -0.84 7.22
N LEU A 60 -8.63 -0.58 7.69
CA LEU A 60 -8.19 0.77 8.08
C LEU A 60 -8.20 1.74 6.89
N MET A 61 -7.66 1.33 5.74
CA MET A 61 -7.71 2.14 4.51
C MET A 61 -9.15 2.46 4.13
N THR A 62 -10.06 1.48 4.19
CA THR A 62 -11.49 1.67 3.88
C THR A 62 -12.12 2.69 4.82
N MET A 63 -11.86 2.59 6.13
CA MET A 63 -12.37 3.55 7.12
C MET A 63 -11.85 4.97 6.84
N ILE A 64 -10.55 5.11 6.53
CA ILE A 64 -9.95 6.40 6.17
C ILE A 64 -10.61 6.98 4.92
N VAL A 65 -10.68 6.22 3.82
CA VAL A 65 -11.28 6.71 2.56
C VAL A 65 -12.75 7.08 2.75
N TYR A 66 -13.48 6.31 3.56
CA TYR A 66 -14.88 6.59 3.87
C TYR A 66 -15.05 7.89 4.66
N ASP A 67 -14.21 8.13 5.67
CA ASP A 67 -14.21 9.39 6.44
C ASP A 67 -13.84 10.60 5.57
N PHE A 68 -12.85 10.46 4.68
CA PHE A 68 -12.52 11.49 3.69
C PHE A 68 -13.66 11.77 2.70
N THR A 69 -14.37 10.72 2.26
CA THR A 69 -15.53 10.86 1.34
C THR A 69 -16.66 11.65 2.00
N ARG A 70 -16.86 11.48 3.31
CA ARG A 70 -17.87 12.21 4.10
C ARG A 70 -17.38 13.55 4.65
N ALA A 71 -16.12 13.89 4.41
CA ALA A 71 -15.43 15.04 5.02
C ALA A 71 -15.61 15.12 6.55
N SER A 72 -15.71 13.97 7.22
CA SER A 72 -16.01 13.87 8.65
C SER A 72 -15.71 12.46 9.17
N GLY A 73 -15.38 12.36 10.45
CA GLY A 73 -15.09 11.09 11.12
C GLY A 73 -13.78 11.12 11.89
N PHE A 74 -13.44 9.98 12.51
CA PHE A 74 -12.25 9.85 13.36
C PHE A 74 -10.96 9.93 12.55
N PHE A 75 -10.96 9.38 11.33
CA PHE A 75 -9.79 9.34 10.45
C PHE A 75 -9.76 10.51 9.47
N PHE A 76 -10.69 11.46 9.56
CA PHE A 76 -10.64 12.67 8.75
C PHE A 76 -9.55 13.59 9.31
N VAL A 77 -8.36 13.52 8.71
CA VAL A 77 -7.18 14.24 9.21
C VAL A 77 -7.31 15.72 8.87
N THR A 78 -7.49 16.55 9.90
CA THR A 78 -7.48 18.02 9.79
C THR A 78 -6.44 18.68 10.68
N ASP A 79 -5.89 17.96 11.66
CA ASP A 79 -4.93 18.53 12.58
C ASP A 79 -3.50 18.53 12.01
N PRO A 80 -2.71 19.61 12.22
CA PRO A 80 -1.37 19.74 11.64
C PRO A 80 -0.38 18.67 12.13
N THR A 81 -0.56 18.15 13.34
CA THR A 81 0.36 17.18 13.96
C THR A 81 0.25 15.82 13.28
N THR A 82 -0.97 15.28 13.17
CA THR A 82 -1.25 14.01 12.47
C THR A 82 -0.89 14.11 11.00
N SER A 83 -1.22 15.23 10.34
CA SER A 83 -0.82 15.51 8.96
C SER A 83 0.70 15.39 8.79
N THR A 84 1.46 16.05 9.65
CA THR A 84 2.93 16.03 9.61
C THR A 84 3.49 14.64 9.91
N ALA A 85 2.94 13.94 10.90
CA ALA A 85 3.35 12.59 11.24
C ALA A 85 3.12 11.61 10.07
N LEU A 86 1.96 11.67 9.42
CA LEU A 86 1.65 10.84 8.24
C LEU A 86 2.59 11.13 7.07
N ILE A 87 2.88 12.40 6.81
CA ILE A 87 3.84 12.80 5.76
C ILE A 87 5.23 12.23 6.08
N ILE A 88 5.75 12.43 7.29
CA ILE A 88 7.07 11.92 7.69
C ILE A 88 7.11 10.40 7.58
N LEU A 89 6.11 9.70 8.13
CA LEU A 89 6.02 8.24 8.10
C LEU A 89 5.99 7.72 6.66
N SER A 90 5.17 8.33 5.80
CA SER A 90 5.06 7.94 4.40
C SER A 90 6.37 8.14 3.62
N ILE A 91 7.09 9.23 3.85
CA ILE A 91 8.39 9.50 3.22
C ILE A 91 9.42 8.48 3.66
N ILE A 92 9.52 8.21 4.97
CA ILE A 92 10.45 7.21 5.52
C ILE A 92 10.15 5.83 4.93
N TYR A 93 8.86 5.45 4.93
CA TYR A 93 8.43 4.15 4.46
C TYR A 93 8.63 3.96 2.94
N PHE A 94 8.28 4.97 2.14
CA PHE A 94 8.53 4.96 0.69
C PHE A 94 10.03 4.89 0.39
N SER A 95 10.85 5.66 1.11
CA SER A 95 12.31 5.64 0.94
C SER A 95 12.90 4.27 1.25
N ALA A 96 12.38 3.57 2.28
CA ALA A 96 12.78 2.20 2.56
C ALA A 96 12.43 1.25 1.40
N MET A 97 11.28 1.43 0.73
CA MET A 97 10.92 0.65 -0.45
C MET A 97 11.81 0.95 -1.65
N VAL A 98 12.18 2.22 -1.87
CA VAL A 98 13.14 2.62 -2.91
C VAL A 98 14.50 1.99 -2.67
N ILE A 99 15.04 2.07 -1.44
CA ILE A 99 16.32 1.45 -1.07
C ILE A 99 16.25 -0.06 -1.30
N ARG A 100 15.17 -0.70 -0.83
CA ARG A 100 14.97 -2.14 -1.02
C ARG A 100 14.92 -2.53 -2.50
N TYR A 101 14.27 -1.72 -3.34
CA TYR A 101 14.24 -1.90 -4.78
C TYR A 101 15.65 -1.78 -5.40
N ILE A 102 16.40 -0.74 -5.04
CA ILE A 102 17.78 -0.54 -5.53
C ILE A 102 18.65 -1.75 -5.17
N ILE A 103 18.63 -2.19 -3.91
CA ILE A 103 19.38 -3.36 -3.45
C ILE A 103 18.98 -4.62 -4.25
N LYS A 104 17.67 -4.80 -4.50
CA LYS A 104 17.17 -5.93 -5.29
C LYS A 104 17.66 -5.86 -6.73
N MET A 105 17.59 -4.69 -7.38
CA MET A 105 18.01 -4.51 -8.77
C MET A 105 19.52 -4.63 -8.97
N THR A 106 20.32 -4.33 -7.93
CA THR A 106 21.76 -4.56 -7.96
C THR A 106 22.12 -6.05 -7.88
N ARG A 107 21.31 -6.87 -7.19
CA ARG A 107 21.58 -8.31 -6.98
C ARG A 107 20.87 -9.22 -7.98
N HIS A 108 19.67 -8.84 -8.41
CA HIS A 108 18.74 -9.61 -9.23
C HIS A 108 18.06 -8.71 -10.26
N PRO A 109 18.82 -8.14 -11.22
CA PRO A 109 18.27 -7.24 -12.24
C PRO A 109 17.20 -7.89 -13.12
N GLU A 110 17.22 -9.22 -13.24
CA GLU A 110 16.22 -10.03 -13.95
C GLU A 110 14.83 -9.99 -13.30
N GLN A 111 14.75 -9.67 -12.00
CA GLN A 111 13.51 -9.61 -11.21
C GLN A 111 12.92 -8.18 -11.17
N ARG A 112 13.09 -7.41 -12.25
CA ARG A 112 12.72 -5.98 -12.28
C ARG A 112 11.22 -5.74 -12.13
N TRP A 113 10.43 -6.53 -12.86
CA TRP A 113 8.97 -6.37 -12.93
C TRP A 113 8.22 -7.44 -12.14
N PHE A 114 8.84 -8.62 -12.02
CA PHE A 114 8.32 -9.81 -11.34
C PHE A 114 9.30 -10.25 -10.26
N GLY A 115 8.90 -11.14 -9.36
CA GLY A 115 9.67 -11.51 -8.19
C GLY A 115 9.21 -10.76 -6.94
N GLU A 116 10.11 -10.66 -5.96
CA GLU A 116 9.88 -9.91 -4.72
C GLU A 116 9.69 -8.39 -4.91
N SER A 117 9.76 -7.91 -6.16
CA SER A 117 9.44 -6.54 -6.55
C SER A 117 7.94 -6.23 -6.44
N ILE A 118 7.07 -7.24 -6.52
CA ILE A 118 5.61 -7.08 -6.38
C ILE A 118 5.26 -6.46 -5.01
N PRO A 119 5.65 -7.05 -3.85
CA PRO A 119 5.45 -6.42 -2.55
C PRO A 119 5.99 -4.98 -2.47
N ILE A 120 7.17 -4.71 -3.04
CA ILE A 120 7.79 -3.38 -2.99
C ILE A 120 6.88 -2.33 -3.64
N LEU A 121 6.33 -2.62 -4.81
CA LEU A 121 5.40 -1.72 -5.51
C LEU A 121 4.15 -1.43 -4.69
N PHE A 122 3.56 -2.44 -4.05
CA PHE A 122 2.35 -2.24 -3.26
C PHE A 122 2.59 -1.58 -1.89
N HIS A 123 3.77 -1.76 -1.31
CA HIS A 123 4.20 -0.95 -0.17
C HIS A 123 4.40 0.52 -0.55
N SER A 124 4.92 0.79 -1.76
CA SER A 124 4.99 2.16 -2.29
C SER A 124 3.59 2.75 -2.50
N VAL A 125 2.62 1.98 -3.02
CA VAL A 125 1.21 2.38 -3.11
C VAL A 125 0.63 2.75 -1.73
N LEU A 126 0.85 1.91 -0.73
CA LEU A 126 0.40 2.19 0.65
C LEU A 126 1.07 3.45 1.22
N ALA A 127 2.37 3.65 0.96
CA ALA A 127 3.07 4.84 1.39
C ALA A 127 2.49 6.11 0.73
N THR A 128 2.23 6.08 -0.59
CA THR A 128 1.63 7.20 -1.31
C THR A 128 0.21 7.49 -0.83
N PHE A 129 -0.57 6.46 -0.49
CA PHE A 129 -1.89 6.62 0.13
C PHE A 129 -1.80 7.43 1.45
N LEU A 130 -0.86 7.08 2.33
CA LEU A 130 -0.65 7.80 3.60
C LEU A 130 -0.15 9.23 3.37
N PHE A 131 0.72 9.43 2.38
CA PHE A 131 1.20 10.76 2.00
C PHE A 131 0.03 11.65 1.58
N LEU A 132 -0.88 11.17 0.72
CA LEU A 132 -2.07 11.92 0.30
C LEU A 132 -2.99 12.23 1.49
N CYS A 133 -3.19 11.29 2.41
CA CYS A 133 -3.96 11.55 3.62
C CYS A 133 -3.35 12.69 4.45
N GLY A 134 -2.03 12.71 4.58
CA GLY A 134 -1.32 13.76 5.34
C GLY A 134 -1.29 15.11 4.63
N THR A 135 -1.17 15.15 3.30
CA THR A 135 -1.12 16.44 2.56
C THR A 135 -2.48 17.09 2.39
N TYR A 136 -3.57 16.33 2.47
CA TYR A 136 -4.92 16.85 2.25
C TYR A 136 -5.24 18.11 3.07
N SER A 137 -4.97 18.10 4.39
CA SER A 137 -5.23 19.24 5.30
C SER A 137 -4.32 20.46 5.07
N ARG A 138 -3.29 20.34 4.22
CA ARG A 138 -2.37 21.45 3.90
C ARG A 138 -2.76 22.18 2.61
N VAL A 139 -3.62 21.59 1.79
CA VAL A 139 -4.01 22.15 0.49
C VAL A 139 -5.49 22.57 0.46
N VAL A 140 -6.26 22.23 1.50
CA VAL A 140 -7.64 22.67 1.73
C VAL A 140 -7.65 23.58 2.96
#